data_AF-A0A225V262-F1
#
_entry.id   AF-A0A225V262-F1
#
_cell.length_a   1.000
_cell.length_b   1.000
_cell.length_c   1.000
_cell.angle_alpha   90.00
_cell.angle_beta   90.00
_cell.angle_gamma   90.00
#
_symmetry.space_group_name_H-M   'P 1'
#
loop_
_entity.id
_entity.type
_entity.pdbx_description
1 polymer ?
#
loop_
_entity_poly.entity_id
_entity_poly.type
_entity_poly.pdbx_seq_one_letter_code
_entity_poly.pdbx_strand_id
1 'polypeptide(L)'
;KRAANSLTQMRLLVKRFNDRYWRTPTYNITRFAISLGLSILFGIVYSGKSYQSYQEINAGVAMVYMTTMFNGVISFTGTLPISFEERGAYYRERASQTYNCLWYFVGSTVAEIPYIFFSGALFTIIYYPSVGFTNVASGFMYWITISLFVLMQTYLGHFFIYALPTVEVAAIMGVLYNAICLIFAGFNPPAADIPRGYHWLYLITPQKYAMGLMNSLVFTDCPVLPTWNNVTSEFEGGSSLLACRELTNAPSSVGHTTVKEYVESNFGYKHSEIWSNFGYIFVFIAVYRLLALLALRFVNHQKR
;
A
#
# COMPACT_ATOMS: atom_id res chain seq x y z
N LYS A 1 37.49 -9.71 -5.53
CA LYS A 1 38.31 -8.68 -6.21
C LYS A 1 37.61 -8.32 -7.53
N ARG A 2 37.10 -7.10 -7.67
CA ARG A 2 36.52 -6.59 -8.93
C ARG A 2 37.37 -5.41 -9.39
N ALA A 3 37.48 -5.19 -10.69
CA ALA A 3 38.43 -4.22 -11.26
C ALA A 3 38.07 -2.75 -10.93
N ALA A 4 36.78 -2.41 -10.93
CA ALA A 4 36.31 -1.05 -10.64
C ALA A 4 36.01 -0.85 -9.15
N ASN A 5 36.23 0.38 -8.66
CA ASN A 5 35.83 0.79 -7.30
C ASN A 5 34.30 0.62 -7.10
N SER A 6 33.88 0.34 -5.88
CA SER A 6 32.48 0.17 -5.47
C SER A 6 31.61 1.37 -5.83
N LEU A 7 32.13 2.59 -5.66
CA LEU A 7 31.41 3.82 -6.01
C LEU A 7 31.16 3.94 -7.52
N THR A 8 32.13 3.54 -8.34
CA THR A 8 32.00 3.52 -9.80
C THR A 8 30.95 2.50 -10.24
N GLN A 9 30.96 1.30 -9.65
CA GLN A 9 29.93 0.27 -9.89
C GLN A 9 28.54 0.80 -9.53
N MET A 10 28.38 1.43 -8.36
CA MET A 10 27.11 2.02 -7.92
C MET A 10 26.59 3.07 -8.90
N ARG A 11 27.42 4.07 -9.24
CA ARG A 11 27.02 5.18 -10.12
C ARG A 11 26.59 4.68 -11.50
N LEU A 12 27.36 3.76 -12.10
CA LEU A 12 27.05 3.22 -13.42
C LEU A 12 25.77 2.38 -13.41
N LEU A 13 25.56 1.56 -12.38
CA LEU A 13 24.36 0.72 -12.28
C LEU A 13 23.11 1.56 -12.01
N VAL A 14 23.16 2.50 -11.07
CA VAL A 14 22.03 3.42 -10.80
C VAL A 14 21.67 4.19 -12.07
N LYS A 15 22.67 4.74 -12.78
CA LYS A 15 22.44 5.42 -14.07
C LYS A 15 21.80 4.47 -15.08
N ARG A 16 22.33 3.25 -15.24
CA ARG A 16 21.79 2.24 -16.17
C ARG A 16 20.32 1.93 -15.89
N PHE A 17 19.96 1.74 -14.62
CA PHE A 17 18.58 1.45 -14.23
C PHE A 17 17.65 2.63 -14.52
N ASN A 18 18.06 3.85 -14.18
CA ASN A 18 17.28 5.05 -14.49
C ASN A 18 17.10 5.25 -16.00
N ASP A 19 18.19 5.15 -16.78
CA ASP A 19 18.16 5.27 -18.24
C ASP A 19 17.24 4.22 -18.87
N ARG A 20 17.24 2.99 -18.35
CA ARG A 20 16.35 1.91 -18.79
C ARG A 20 14.89 2.22 -18.48
N TYR A 21 14.58 2.59 -17.24
CA TYR A 21 13.20 2.92 -16.83
C TYR A 21 12.64 4.11 -17.61
N TRP A 22 13.50 5.03 -18.02
CA TRP A 22 13.16 6.14 -18.90
C TRP A 22 12.95 5.72 -20.37
N ARG A 23 13.86 4.90 -20.91
CA ARG A 23 13.85 4.49 -22.34
C ARG A 23 12.87 3.38 -22.69
N THR A 24 12.44 2.59 -21.71
CA THR A 24 11.44 1.53 -21.89
C THR A 24 10.18 1.91 -21.12
N PRO A 25 9.41 2.90 -21.62
CA PRO A 25 8.37 3.53 -20.83
C PRO A 25 7.13 2.65 -20.69
N THR A 26 6.98 1.57 -21.48
CA THR A 26 5.79 0.70 -21.46
C THR A 26 5.38 0.30 -20.05
N TYR A 27 6.34 -0.10 -19.21
CA TYR A 27 6.07 -0.46 -17.81
C TYR A 27 5.46 0.71 -17.00
N ASN A 28 6.12 1.87 -17.06
CA ASN A 28 5.71 3.05 -16.29
C ASN A 28 4.45 3.72 -16.87
N ILE A 29 4.27 3.71 -18.19
CA ILE A 29 3.06 4.21 -18.87
C ILE A 29 1.86 3.35 -18.48
N THR A 30 1.98 2.02 -18.52
CA THR A 30 0.90 1.13 -18.09
C THR A 30 0.55 1.37 -16.63
N ARG A 31 1.55 1.53 -15.75
CA ARG A 31 1.34 1.91 -14.34
C ARG A 31 0.54 3.21 -14.22
N PHE A 32 0.93 4.26 -14.93
CA PHE A 32 0.23 5.55 -14.88
C PHE A 32 -1.18 5.51 -15.47
N ALA A 33 -1.37 4.80 -16.59
CA ALA A 33 -2.66 4.65 -17.23
C ALA A 33 -3.65 3.90 -16.33
N ILE A 34 -3.22 2.83 -15.67
CA ILE A 34 -4.07 2.07 -14.74
C ILE A 34 -4.39 2.92 -13.50
N SER A 35 -3.38 3.59 -12.93
CA SER A 35 -3.55 4.51 -11.81
C SER A 35 -4.58 5.60 -12.12
N LEU A 36 -4.49 6.20 -13.30
CA LEU A 36 -5.45 7.19 -13.79
C LEU A 36 -6.85 6.58 -13.96
N GLY A 37 -6.96 5.44 -14.64
CA GLY A 37 -8.23 4.75 -14.86
C GLY A 37 -8.93 4.37 -13.56
N LEU A 38 -8.19 3.81 -12.58
CA LEU A 38 -8.73 3.49 -11.26
C LEU A 38 -9.17 4.74 -10.50
N SER A 39 -8.39 5.82 -10.54
CA SER A 39 -8.75 7.07 -9.85
C SER A 39 -10.06 7.66 -10.37
N ILE A 40 -10.27 7.65 -11.70
CA ILE A 40 -11.49 8.14 -12.34
C ILE A 40 -12.66 7.21 -12.04
N LEU A 41 -12.47 5.89 -12.21
CA LEU A 41 -13.50 4.88 -11.95
C LEU A 41 -14.05 5.00 -10.52
N PHE A 42 -13.17 4.95 -9.52
CA PHE A 42 -13.58 5.03 -8.12
C PHE A 42 -14.04 6.43 -7.73
N GLY A 43 -13.46 7.48 -8.33
CA GLY A 43 -13.91 8.85 -8.16
C GLY A 43 -15.37 9.05 -8.61
N ILE A 44 -15.77 8.45 -9.73
CA ILE A 44 -17.16 8.51 -10.23
C ILE A 44 -18.09 7.67 -9.34
N VAL A 45 -17.71 6.42 -9.03
CA VAL A 45 -18.57 5.49 -8.27
C VAL A 45 -18.90 6.01 -6.87
N TYR A 46 -17.96 6.72 -6.24
CA TYR A 46 -18.11 7.23 -4.88
C TYR A 46 -18.30 8.75 -4.82
N SER A 47 -18.59 9.39 -5.95
CA SER A 47 -18.90 10.82 -5.98
C SER A 47 -20.19 11.14 -5.22
N GLY A 48 -20.19 12.25 -4.46
CA GLY A 48 -21.39 12.77 -3.79
C GLY A 48 -21.84 12.00 -2.54
N LYS A 49 -21.01 11.14 -1.96
CA LYS A 49 -21.32 10.45 -0.69
C LYS A 49 -21.11 11.38 0.51
N SER A 50 -22.07 11.40 1.43
CA SER A 50 -22.05 12.25 2.63
C SER A 50 -21.31 11.63 3.81
N TYR A 51 -21.11 10.30 3.77
CA TYR A 51 -20.46 9.48 4.80
C TYR A 51 -21.06 9.71 6.19
N GLN A 52 -22.39 9.73 6.29
CA GLN A 52 -23.11 9.89 7.57
C GLN A 52 -23.84 8.61 8.01
N SER A 53 -24.32 7.81 7.05
CA SER A 53 -25.05 6.57 7.35
C SER A 53 -24.10 5.41 7.61
N TYR A 54 -24.50 4.48 8.48
CA TYR A 54 -23.80 3.21 8.73
C TYR A 54 -23.37 2.51 7.43
N GLN A 55 -24.27 2.45 6.43
CA GLN A 55 -23.95 1.84 5.14
C GLN A 55 -22.90 2.64 4.35
N GLU A 56 -22.96 3.97 4.41
CA GLU A 56 -22.02 4.84 3.71
C GLU A 56 -20.62 4.80 4.32
N ILE A 57 -20.49 4.70 5.64
CA ILE A 57 -19.20 4.53 6.32
C ILE A 57 -18.57 3.20 5.94
N ASN A 58 -19.32 2.11 6.01
CA ASN A 58 -18.82 0.80 5.59
C ASN A 58 -18.41 0.80 4.11
N ALA A 59 -19.19 1.45 3.23
CA ALA A 59 -18.83 1.63 1.83
C ALA A 59 -17.59 2.52 1.64
N GLY A 60 -17.40 3.54 2.47
CA GLY A 60 -16.23 4.42 2.47
C GLY A 60 -14.95 3.69 2.86
N VAL A 61 -14.99 2.90 3.93
CA VAL A 61 -13.85 2.05 4.34
C VAL A 61 -13.57 0.99 3.27
N ALA A 62 -14.62 0.39 2.68
CA ALA A 62 -14.49 -0.56 1.58
C ALA A 62 -13.84 0.07 0.34
N MET A 63 -14.16 1.32 0.05
CA MET A 63 -13.58 2.06 -1.07
C MET A 63 -12.08 2.28 -0.89
N VAL A 64 -11.65 2.73 0.29
CA VAL A 64 -10.21 2.87 0.62
C VAL A 64 -9.52 1.51 0.50
N TYR A 65 -10.18 0.44 0.93
CA TYR A 65 -9.65 -0.92 0.81
C TYR A 65 -9.47 -1.37 -0.63
N MET A 66 -10.52 -1.28 -1.44
CA MET A 66 -10.49 -1.72 -2.84
C MET A 66 -9.45 -0.93 -3.61
N THR A 67 -9.47 0.40 -3.52
CA THR A 67 -8.52 1.27 -4.24
C THR A 67 -7.07 1.00 -3.88
N THR A 68 -6.78 0.85 -2.58
CA THR A 68 -5.43 0.55 -2.08
C THR A 68 -4.95 -0.80 -2.60
N MET A 69 -5.76 -1.85 -2.43
CA MET A 69 -5.41 -3.21 -2.83
C MET A 69 -5.23 -3.34 -4.34
N PHE A 70 -6.10 -2.74 -5.15
CA PHE A 70 -5.96 -2.77 -6.61
C PHE A 70 -4.65 -2.12 -7.06
N ASN A 71 -4.31 -0.93 -6.55
CA ASN A 71 -3.05 -0.26 -6.85
C ASN A 71 -1.83 -1.12 -6.46
N GLY A 72 -1.90 -1.78 -5.30
CA GLY A 72 -0.85 -2.68 -4.82
C GLY A 72 -0.68 -3.92 -5.70
N VAL A 73 -1.76 -4.65 -5.97
CA VAL A 73 -1.73 -5.92 -6.74
C VAL A 73 -1.27 -5.68 -8.18
N ILE A 74 -1.74 -4.61 -8.83
CA ILE A 74 -1.30 -4.26 -10.19
C ILE A 74 0.20 -3.96 -10.23
N SER A 75 0.71 -3.27 -9.21
CA SER A 75 2.13 -2.94 -9.13
C SER A 75 3.00 -4.16 -8.82
N PHE A 76 2.48 -5.11 -8.03
CA PHE A 76 3.07 -6.42 -7.79
C PHE A 76 3.13 -7.25 -9.09
N THR A 77 2.02 -7.43 -9.79
CA THR A 77 1.98 -8.29 -11.00
C THR A 77 2.75 -7.67 -12.15
N GLY A 78 2.69 -6.34 -12.30
CA GLY A 78 3.36 -5.62 -13.37
C GLY A 78 4.89 -5.71 -13.32
N THR A 79 5.52 -5.82 -12.12
CA THR A 79 6.99 -5.88 -12.02
C THR A 79 7.57 -7.27 -12.38
N LEU A 80 6.77 -8.34 -12.24
CA LEU A 80 7.25 -9.71 -12.43
C LEU A 80 7.87 -9.96 -13.82
N PRO A 81 7.20 -9.68 -14.96
CA PRO A 81 7.77 -9.97 -16.28
C PRO A 81 9.03 -9.13 -16.57
N ILE A 82 8.99 -7.84 -16.21
CA ILE A 82 10.10 -6.90 -16.44
C ILE A 82 11.36 -7.33 -15.69
N SER A 83 11.20 -7.74 -14.44
CA SER A 83 12.31 -8.22 -13.59
C SER A 83 12.80 -9.61 -14.00
N PHE A 84 11.92 -10.46 -14.52
CA PHE A 84 12.29 -11.78 -15.03
C PHE A 84 13.21 -11.68 -16.25
N GLU A 85 12.90 -10.80 -17.19
CA GLU A 85 13.73 -10.55 -18.38
C GLU A 85 15.14 -10.08 -18.01
N GLU A 86 15.28 -9.28 -16.94
CA GLU A 86 16.60 -8.82 -16.47
C GLU A 86 17.46 -9.94 -15.90
N ARG A 87 16.81 -10.93 -15.29
CA ARG A 87 17.47 -11.94 -14.47
C ARG A 87 18.52 -12.70 -15.25
N GLY A 88 18.28 -12.97 -16.54
CA GLY A 88 19.24 -13.64 -17.42
C GLY A 88 20.49 -12.80 -17.69
N ALA A 89 20.32 -11.48 -17.91
CA ALA A 89 21.46 -10.57 -18.06
C ALA A 89 22.26 -10.47 -16.75
N TYR A 90 21.59 -10.34 -15.62
CA TYR A 90 22.21 -10.32 -14.29
C TYR A 90 23.05 -11.57 -14.02
N TYR A 91 22.54 -12.77 -14.31
CA TYR A 91 23.30 -14.01 -14.09
C TYR A 91 24.60 -14.08 -14.90
N ARG A 92 24.57 -13.62 -16.17
CA ARG A 92 25.78 -13.53 -17.00
C ARG A 92 26.79 -12.53 -16.43
N GLU A 93 26.33 -11.32 -16.07
CA GLU A 93 27.17 -10.27 -15.49
C GLU A 93 27.76 -10.65 -14.13
N ARG A 94 27.02 -11.47 -13.36
CA ARG A 94 27.49 -12.04 -12.10
C ARG A 94 28.53 -13.14 -12.33
N ALA A 95 28.35 -13.99 -13.33
CA ALA A 95 29.31 -15.04 -13.68
C ALA A 95 30.67 -14.44 -14.10
N SER A 96 30.65 -13.34 -14.87
CA SER A 96 31.85 -12.57 -15.24
C SER A 96 32.40 -11.67 -14.13
N GLN A 97 31.80 -11.67 -12.93
CA GLN A 97 32.19 -10.84 -11.78
C GLN A 97 32.25 -9.33 -12.09
N THR A 98 31.42 -8.84 -13.02
CA THR A 98 31.46 -7.45 -13.51
C THR A 98 31.20 -6.43 -12.40
N TYR A 99 30.25 -6.71 -11.50
CA TYR A 99 29.88 -5.83 -10.40
C TYR A 99 29.33 -6.59 -9.18
N ASN A 100 29.16 -5.88 -8.05
CA ASN A 100 28.51 -6.43 -6.85
C ASN A 100 27.00 -6.57 -7.00
N CYS A 101 26.46 -7.72 -6.62
CA CYS A 101 25.01 -7.96 -6.47
C CYS A 101 24.33 -6.83 -5.68
N LEU A 102 25.00 -6.33 -4.62
CA LEU A 102 24.50 -5.20 -3.84
C LEU A 102 24.22 -3.96 -4.71
N TRP A 103 25.11 -3.62 -5.65
CA TRP A 103 24.93 -2.42 -6.47
C TRP A 103 23.87 -2.57 -7.55
N TYR A 104 23.65 -3.79 -8.07
CA TYR A 104 22.51 -4.09 -8.92
C TYR A 104 21.21 -3.92 -8.15
N PHE A 105 21.16 -4.47 -6.94
CA PHE A 105 20.02 -4.35 -6.04
C PHE A 105 19.72 -2.89 -5.67
N VAL A 106 20.74 -2.09 -5.34
CA VAL A 106 20.56 -0.65 -5.05
C VAL A 106 20.01 0.09 -6.27
N GLY A 107 20.56 -0.18 -7.46
CA GLY A 107 20.08 0.42 -8.71
C GLY A 107 18.60 0.13 -8.98
N SER A 108 18.18 -1.14 -8.85
CA SER A 108 16.76 -1.51 -9.02
C SER A 108 15.86 -0.98 -7.91
N THR A 109 16.39 -0.78 -6.69
CA THR A 109 15.63 -0.19 -5.57
C THR A 109 15.28 1.27 -5.88
N VAL A 110 16.31 2.06 -6.23
CA VAL A 110 16.21 3.51 -6.33
C VAL A 110 15.43 3.93 -7.57
N ALA A 111 15.56 3.18 -8.67
CA ALA A 111 14.87 3.49 -9.92
C ALA A 111 13.34 3.43 -9.80
N GLU A 112 12.78 2.60 -8.90
CA GLU A 112 11.32 2.47 -8.72
C GLU A 112 10.67 3.66 -8.01
N ILE A 113 11.36 4.24 -7.04
CA ILE A 113 10.83 5.27 -6.12
C ILE A 113 10.17 6.45 -6.86
N PRO A 114 10.85 7.15 -7.80
CA PRO A 114 10.27 8.33 -8.44
C PRO A 114 9.00 8.01 -9.24
N TYR A 115 8.97 6.88 -9.96
CA TYR A 115 7.81 6.51 -10.77
C TYR A 115 6.62 6.09 -9.90
N ILE A 116 6.87 5.38 -8.80
CA ILE A 116 5.79 4.98 -7.88
C ILE A 116 5.18 6.18 -7.18
N PHE A 117 6.00 7.11 -6.68
CA PHE A 117 5.50 8.33 -6.05
C PHE A 117 4.76 9.23 -7.04
N PHE A 118 5.21 9.31 -8.30
CA PHE A 118 4.49 10.03 -9.34
C PHE A 118 3.15 9.37 -9.68
N SER A 119 3.10 8.04 -9.80
CA SER A 119 1.84 7.31 -10.01
C SER A 119 0.87 7.53 -8.84
N GLY A 120 1.36 7.42 -7.61
CA GLY A 120 0.55 7.67 -6.42
C GLY A 120 0.04 9.12 -6.36
N ALA A 121 0.81 10.08 -6.85
CA ALA A 121 0.40 11.49 -6.91
C ALA A 121 -0.75 11.66 -7.93
N LEU A 122 -0.59 11.10 -9.14
CA LEU A 122 -1.64 11.09 -10.15
C LEU A 122 -2.94 10.47 -9.64
N PHE A 123 -2.84 9.34 -8.95
CA PHE A 123 -4.00 8.71 -8.32
C PHE A 123 -4.66 9.66 -7.30
N THR A 124 -3.88 10.14 -6.34
CA THR A 124 -4.41 10.88 -5.18
C THR A 124 -5.00 12.22 -5.58
N ILE A 125 -4.36 12.97 -6.49
CA ILE A 125 -4.83 14.28 -6.95
C ILE A 125 -6.24 14.21 -7.56
N ILE A 126 -6.55 13.11 -8.25
CA ILE A 126 -7.85 12.92 -8.90
C ILE A 126 -8.84 12.28 -7.92
N TYR A 127 -8.45 11.17 -7.31
CA TYR A 127 -9.33 10.36 -6.46
C TYR A 127 -9.75 11.08 -5.19
N TYR A 128 -8.81 11.66 -4.45
CA TYR A 128 -9.04 12.23 -3.12
C TYR A 128 -10.15 13.31 -3.10
N PRO A 129 -10.12 14.35 -3.97
CA PRO A 129 -11.21 15.32 -4.03
C PRO A 129 -12.48 14.74 -4.67
N SER A 130 -12.38 13.81 -5.63
CA SER A 130 -13.55 13.25 -6.32
C SER A 130 -14.48 12.47 -5.38
N VAL A 131 -13.91 11.82 -4.36
CA VAL A 131 -14.69 11.09 -3.35
C VAL A 131 -15.16 11.97 -2.18
N GLY A 132 -14.90 13.29 -2.24
CA GLY A 132 -15.38 14.27 -1.27
C GLY A 132 -14.43 14.56 -0.11
N PHE A 133 -13.17 14.11 -0.15
CA PHE A 133 -12.19 14.45 0.90
C PHE A 133 -11.54 15.80 0.61
N THR A 134 -11.57 16.70 1.59
CA THR A 134 -11.19 18.11 1.40
C THR A 134 -9.90 18.52 2.11
N ASN A 135 -9.43 17.76 3.11
CA ASN A 135 -8.27 18.13 3.91
C ASN A 135 -6.96 17.91 3.13
N VAL A 136 -6.27 19.01 2.79
CA VAL A 136 -5.02 18.98 2.01
C VAL A 136 -3.88 18.27 2.74
N ALA A 137 -3.75 18.47 4.06
CA ALA A 137 -2.70 17.84 4.85
C ALA A 137 -2.90 16.32 4.91
N SER A 138 -4.15 15.88 5.15
CA SER A 138 -4.51 14.46 5.09
C SER A 138 -4.35 13.89 3.69
N GLY A 139 -4.64 14.66 2.64
CA GLY A 139 -4.41 14.26 1.24
C GLY A 139 -2.93 14.06 0.91
N PHE A 140 -2.05 14.92 1.40
CA PHE A 140 -0.60 14.74 1.23
C PHE A 140 -0.08 13.49 1.96
N MET A 141 -0.54 13.25 3.19
CA MET A 141 -0.20 12.02 3.94
C MET A 141 -0.80 10.77 3.28
N TYR A 142 -2.00 10.87 2.71
CA TYR A 142 -2.64 9.81 1.95
C TYR A 142 -1.79 9.44 0.72
N TRP A 143 -1.32 10.45 -0.03
CA TRP A 143 -0.42 10.26 -1.16
C TRP A 143 0.88 9.53 -0.79
N ILE A 144 1.52 9.95 0.30
CA ILE A 144 2.73 9.28 0.80
C ILE A 144 2.40 7.82 1.15
N THR A 145 1.29 7.59 1.84
CA THR A 145 0.88 6.26 2.30
C THR A 145 0.60 5.32 1.13
N ILE A 146 -0.16 5.75 0.13
CA ILE A 146 -0.46 4.90 -1.04
C ILE A 146 0.80 4.64 -1.85
N SER A 147 1.69 5.63 -1.98
CA SER A 147 2.97 5.46 -2.67
C SER A 147 3.88 4.47 -1.95
N LEU A 148 3.99 4.55 -0.61
CA LEU A 148 4.75 3.59 0.19
C LEU A 148 4.15 2.18 0.14
N PHE A 149 2.82 2.07 0.17
CA PHE A 149 2.15 0.78 0.03
C PHE A 149 2.40 0.14 -1.32
N VAL A 150 2.27 0.90 -2.41
CA VAL A 150 2.57 0.44 -3.77
C VAL A 150 4.04 0.05 -3.88
N LEU A 151 4.96 0.84 -3.32
CA LEU A 151 6.39 0.55 -3.28
C LEU A 151 6.69 -0.77 -2.56
N MET A 152 6.05 -0.98 -1.40
CA MET A 152 6.14 -2.22 -0.65
C MET A 152 5.68 -3.42 -1.48
N GLN A 153 4.58 -3.29 -2.23
CA GLN A 153 4.07 -4.35 -3.09
C GLN A 153 4.94 -4.62 -4.33
N THR A 154 5.52 -3.58 -4.94
CA THR A 154 6.52 -3.76 -6.00
C THR A 154 7.76 -4.49 -5.48
N TYR A 155 8.22 -4.17 -4.28
CA TYR A 155 9.36 -4.85 -3.67
C TYR A 155 9.07 -6.28 -3.25
N LEU A 156 7.84 -6.59 -2.86
CA LEU A 156 7.37 -7.96 -2.71
C LEU A 156 7.45 -8.70 -4.06
N GLY A 157 7.04 -8.07 -5.17
CA GLY A 157 7.17 -8.63 -6.52
C GLY A 157 8.62 -8.95 -6.89
N HIS A 158 9.55 -8.04 -6.58
CA HIS A 158 10.98 -8.29 -6.74
C HIS A 158 11.48 -9.48 -5.92
N PHE A 159 11.04 -9.62 -4.66
CA PHE A 159 11.40 -10.79 -3.86
C PHE A 159 10.93 -12.09 -4.52
N PHE A 160 9.66 -12.14 -4.94
CA PHE A 160 9.06 -13.36 -5.51
C PHE A 160 9.76 -13.77 -6.81
N ILE A 161 10.04 -12.83 -7.71
CA ILE A 161 10.67 -13.16 -9.00
C ILE A 161 12.14 -13.55 -8.88
N TYR A 162 12.83 -13.08 -7.83
CA TYR A 162 14.20 -13.49 -7.54
C TYR A 162 14.26 -14.84 -6.82
N ALA A 163 13.22 -15.21 -6.06
CA ALA A 163 13.16 -16.47 -5.34
C ALA A 163 12.59 -17.64 -6.17
N LEU A 164 11.71 -17.35 -7.13
CA LEU A 164 10.93 -18.36 -7.86
C LEU A 164 11.38 -18.52 -9.33
N PRO A 165 11.25 -19.73 -9.90
CA PRO A 165 11.88 -20.05 -11.18
C PRO A 165 11.20 -19.40 -12.39
N THR A 166 9.88 -19.18 -12.36
CA THR A 166 9.11 -18.63 -13.50
C THR A 166 8.18 -17.51 -13.06
N VAL A 167 7.74 -16.69 -14.03
CA VAL A 167 6.78 -15.58 -13.80
C VAL A 167 5.45 -16.13 -13.30
N GLU A 168 4.99 -17.26 -13.85
CA GLU A 168 3.71 -17.88 -13.52
C GLU A 168 3.70 -18.37 -12.08
N VAL A 169 4.77 -19.06 -11.65
CA VAL A 169 4.89 -19.52 -10.25
C VAL A 169 4.97 -18.34 -9.29
N ALA A 170 5.72 -17.29 -9.65
CA ALA A 170 5.80 -16.07 -8.85
C ALA A 170 4.45 -15.36 -8.73
N ALA A 171 3.69 -15.28 -9.83
CA ALA A 171 2.37 -14.69 -9.85
C ALA A 171 1.37 -15.48 -8.98
N ILE A 172 1.30 -16.81 -9.13
CA ILE A 172 0.38 -17.66 -8.35
C ILE A 172 0.69 -17.58 -6.85
N MET A 173 1.97 -17.72 -6.47
CA MET A 173 2.37 -17.61 -5.07
C MET A 173 2.08 -16.21 -4.51
N GLY A 174 2.29 -15.17 -5.33
CA GLY A 174 2.01 -13.79 -4.98
C GLY A 174 0.54 -13.50 -4.75
N VAL A 175 -0.33 -14.06 -5.59
CA VAL A 175 -1.79 -13.98 -5.43
C VAL A 175 -2.22 -14.69 -4.15
N LEU A 176 -1.69 -15.89 -3.89
CA LEU A 176 -1.98 -16.62 -2.65
C LEU A 176 -1.56 -15.82 -1.40
N TYR A 177 -0.34 -15.28 -1.41
CA TYR A 177 0.17 -14.43 -0.33
C TYR A 177 -0.72 -13.20 -0.11
N ASN A 178 -1.05 -12.48 -1.18
CA ASN A 178 -1.90 -11.29 -1.09
C ASN A 178 -3.32 -11.66 -0.63
N ALA A 179 -3.89 -12.79 -1.05
CA ALA A 179 -5.21 -13.25 -0.62
C ALA A 179 -5.25 -13.56 0.89
N ILE A 180 -4.21 -14.17 1.44
CA ILE A 180 -4.11 -14.38 2.90
C ILE A 180 -4.04 -13.04 3.62
N CYS A 181 -3.17 -12.14 3.16
CA CYS A 181 -3.04 -10.80 3.74
C CYS A 181 -4.31 -9.97 3.61
N LEU A 182 -5.09 -10.19 2.56
CA LEU A 182 -6.37 -9.51 2.30
C LEU A 182 -7.39 -9.83 3.40
N ILE A 183 -7.51 -11.10 3.76
CA ILE A 183 -8.41 -11.59 4.82
C ILE A 183 -7.99 -11.02 6.18
N PHE A 184 -6.68 -10.95 6.45
CA PHE A 184 -6.14 -10.45 7.72
C PHE A 184 -5.79 -8.95 7.69
N ALA A 185 -6.32 -8.17 6.75
CA ALA A 185 -6.10 -6.72 6.71
C ALA A 185 -6.98 -5.94 7.71
N GLY A 186 -8.00 -6.57 8.29
CA GLY A 186 -8.90 -5.96 9.28
C GLY A 186 -10.12 -5.24 8.73
N PHE A 187 -10.43 -5.41 7.44
CA PHE A 187 -11.64 -4.90 6.81
C PHE A 187 -12.73 -5.97 6.68
N ASN A 188 -12.42 -7.11 6.05
CA ASN A 188 -13.36 -8.23 5.88
C ASN A 188 -12.64 -9.57 6.12
N PRO A 189 -12.75 -10.17 7.33
CA PRO A 189 -13.54 -9.70 8.48
C PRO A 189 -13.00 -8.40 9.13
N PRO A 190 -13.85 -7.63 9.83
CA PRO A 190 -13.41 -6.50 10.65
C PRO A 190 -12.43 -6.95 11.72
N ALA A 191 -11.50 -6.08 12.12
CA ALA A 191 -10.47 -6.41 13.09
C ALA A 191 -11.03 -6.91 14.44
N ALA A 192 -12.21 -6.41 14.86
CA ALA A 192 -12.88 -6.84 16.08
C ALA A 192 -13.34 -8.31 16.05
N ASP A 193 -13.67 -8.82 14.86
CA ASP A 193 -14.22 -10.17 14.67
C ASP A 193 -13.13 -11.23 14.41
N ILE A 194 -11.86 -10.83 14.32
CA ILE A 194 -10.75 -11.76 14.11
C ILE A 194 -10.56 -12.61 15.38
N PRO A 195 -10.69 -13.96 15.30
CA PRO A 195 -10.54 -14.81 16.47
C PRO A 195 -9.15 -14.67 17.10
N ARG A 196 -9.08 -14.70 18.44
CA ARG A 196 -7.82 -14.52 19.20
C ARG A 196 -6.68 -15.43 18.74
N GLY A 197 -6.99 -16.67 18.32
CA GLY A 197 -5.99 -17.62 17.84
C GLY A 197 -5.30 -17.22 16.52
N TYR A 198 -5.95 -16.43 15.67
CA TYR A 198 -5.42 -15.94 14.40
C TYR A 198 -4.98 -14.47 14.46
N HIS A 199 -5.09 -13.82 15.62
CA HIS A 199 -4.74 -12.40 15.77
C HIS A 199 -3.27 -12.11 15.44
N TRP A 200 -2.37 -13.09 15.57
CA TRP A 200 -0.97 -12.94 15.14
C TRP A 200 -0.84 -12.74 13.62
N LEU A 201 -1.71 -13.35 12.81
CA LEU A 201 -1.74 -13.14 11.34
C LEU A 201 -2.13 -11.71 11.00
N TYR A 202 -3.10 -11.17 11.74
CA TYR A 202 -3.47 -9.75 11.63
C TYR A 202 -2.30 -8.81 11.94
N LEU A 203 -1.47 -9.14 12.95
CA LEU A 203 -0.30 -8.33 13.31
C LEU A 203 0.83 -8.40 12.28
N ILE A 204 1.08 -9.56 11.65
CA ILE A 204 2.16 -9.67 10.67
C ILE A 204 1.75 -9.25 9.25
N THR A 205 0.48 -8.87 9.05
CA THR A 205 -0.05 -8.49 7.74
C THR A 205 0.33 -7.04 7.42
N PRO A 206 1.17 -6.78 6.40
CA PRO A 206 1.62 -5.43 6.07
C PRO A 206 0.48 -4.51 5.64
N GLN A 207 -0.49 -5.07 4.92
CA GLN A 207 -1.63 -4.38 4.34
C GLN A 207 -2.47 -3.70 5.41
N LYS A 208 -2.60 -4.31 6.60
CA LYS A 208 -3.29 -3.74 7.77
C LYS A 208 -2.78 -2.33 8.08
N TYR A 209 -1.47 -2.13 8.06
CA TYR A 209 -0.87 -0.86 8.49
C TYR A 209 -1.15 0.27 7.49
N ALA A 210 -1.07 -0.03 6.19
CA ALA A 210 -1.45 0.94 5.15
C ALA A 210 -2.95 1.25 5.20
N MET A 211 -3.79 0.23 5.40
CA MET A 211 -5.23 0.36 5.56
C MET A 211 -5.61 1.21 6.78
N GLY A 212 -5.00 0.92 7.93
CA GLY A 212 -5.23 1.67 9.16
C GLY A 212 -4.78 3.11 9.03
N LEU A 213 -3.64 3.36 8.39
CA LEU A 213 -3.14 4.71 8.18
C LEU A 213 -4.05 5.54 7.27
N MET A 214 -4.45 5.02 6.11
CA MET A 214 -5.33 5.73 5.18
C MET A 214 -6.72 5.99 5.76
N ASN A 215 -7.33 4.99 6.40
CA ASN A 215 -8.64 5.16 7.03
C ASN A 215 -8.56 6.11 8.23
N SER A 216 -7.47 6.08 9.00
CA SER A 216 -7.31 6.98 10.15
C SER A 216 -7.22 8.44 9.72
N LEU A 217 -6.54 8.72 8.61
CA LEU A 217 -6.39 10.08 8.05
C LEU A 217 -7.72 10.69 7.58
N VAL A 218 -8.70 9.86 7.23
CA VAL A 218 -9.97 10.28 6.61
C VAL A 218 -11.15 10.19 7.59
N PHE A 219 -11.27 9.07 8.31
CA PHE A 219 -12.47 8.74 9.09
C PHE A 219 -12.28 8.88 10.60
N THR A 220 -11.08 9.20 11.10
CA THR A 220 -10.83 9.28 12.56
C THR A 220 -10.21 10.59 13.02
N ASP A 221 -10.09 11.58 12.12
CA ASP A 221 -9.60 12.92 12.47
C ASP A 221 -10.67 13.73 13.20
N CYS A 222 -10.74 13.54 14.52
CA CYS A 222 -11.64 14.27 15.41
C CYS A 222 -10.90 14.69 16.69
N PRO A 223 -10.57 15.99 16.84
CA PRO A 223 -9.84 16.51 18.01
C PRO A 223 -10.73 16.65 19.24
N VAL A 224 -12.02 16.98 19.05
CA VAL A 224 -13.02 17.08 20.12
C VAL A 224 -14.19 16.19 19.75
N LEU A 225 -14.37 15.10 20.50
CA LEU A 225 -15.49 14.19 20.35
C LEU A 225 -16.77 14.84 20.87
N PRO A 226 -17.89 14.80 20.13
CA PRO A 226 -19.19 15.15 20.70
C PRO A 226 -19.61 14.10 21.73
N THR A 227 -20.36 14.52 22.74
CA THR A 227 -20.88 13.61 23.77
C THR A 227 -22.38 13.43 23.61
N TRP A 228 -22.85 12.19 23.71
CA TRP A 228 -24.28 11.88 23.68
C TRP A 228 -24.96 12.36 24.97
N ASN A 229 -25.93 13.25 24.86
CA ASN A 229 -26.76 13.66 25.99
C ASN A 229 -28.07 12.86 26.00
N ASN A 230 -28.23 11.99 27.00
CA ASN A 230 -29.43 11.15 27.17
C ASN A 230 -30.73 11.95 27.40
N VAL A 231 -30.63 13.22 27.81
CA VAL A 231 -31.80 14.05 28.11
C VAL A 231 -32.35 14.71 26.86
N THR A 232 -31.46 15.28 26.03
CA THR A 232 -31.82 15.94 24.77
C THR A 232 -31.92 14.96 23.60
N SER A 233 -31.41 13.74 23.75
CA SER A 233 -31.32 12.73 22.68
C SER A 233 -30.57 13.25 21.46
N GLU A 234 -29.59 14.13 21.69
CA GLU A 234 -28.75 14.76 20.69
C GLU A 234 -27.27 14.71 21.12
N PHE A 235 -26.37 14.70 20.13
CA PHE A 235 -24.95 14.87 20.36
C PHE A 235 -24.64 16.34 20.62
N GLU A 236 -24.11 16.64 21.81
CA GLU A 236 -23.71 17.99 22.21
C GLU A 236 -22.19 18.17 22.10
N GLY A 237 -21.78 19.32 21.56
CA GLY A 237 -20.36 19.63 21.32
C GLY A 237 -19.80 18.99 20.04
N GLY A 238 -18.49 19.07 19.85
CA GLY A 238 -17.79 18.52 18.68
C GLY A 238 -17.54 19.52 17.55
N SER A 239 -16.90 19.03 16.48
CA SER A 239 -16.57 19.83 15.29
C SER A 239 -17.35 19.34 14.06
N SER A 240 -17.48 20.18 13.03
CA SER A 240 -18.20 19.84 11.78
C SER A 240 -17.47 18.84 10.86
N LEU A 241 -16.31 18.33 11.31
CA LEU A 241 -15.47 17.34 10.62
C LEU A 241 -16.21 16.01 10.46
N LEU A 242 -15.91 15.29 9.38
CA LEU A 242 -16.56 14.04 9.02
C LEU A 242 -16.50 12.99 10.15
N ALA A 243 -15.32 12.83 10.75
CA ALA A 243 -15.08 11.85 11.81
C ALA A 243 -15.82 12.14 13.13
N CYS A 244 -16.21 13.40 13.37
CA CYS A 244 -16.92 13.82 14.57
C CYS A 244 -18.45 13.75 14.43
N ARG A 245 -18.98 13.39 13.26
CA ARG A 245 -20.43 13.33 13.05
C ARG A 245 -21.02 12.08 13.71
N GLU A 246 -22.29 12.17 14.09
CA GLU A 246 -23.05 11.03 14.54
C GLU A 246 -23.25 10.01 13.41
N LEU A 247 -23.25 8.73 13.76
CA LEU A 247 -23.53 7.65 12.83
C LEU A 247 -25.05 7.45 12.73
N THR A 248 -25.62 7.76 11.57
CA THR A 248 -27.06 7.60 11.34
C THR A 248 -27.40 6.20 10.83
N ASN A 249 -28.62 5.72 11.11
CA ASN A 249 -29.13 4.40 10.69
C ASN A 249 -28.24 3.21 11.12
N ALA A 250 -27.58 3.30 12.26
CA ALA A 250 -26.86 2.18 12.86
C ALA A 250 -27.86 1.14 13.41
N PRO A 251 -27.58 -0.18 13.29
CA PRO A 251 -28.38 -1.21 13.94
C PRO A 251 -28.34 -1.04 15.48
N SER A 252 -29.37 -1.51 16.17
CA SER A 252 -29.46 -1.42 17.64
C SER A 252 -28.31 -2.10 18.38
N SER A 253 -27.56 -2.99 17.72
CA SER A 253 -26.36 -3.65 18.26
C SER A 253 -25.13 -2.73 18.37
N VAL A 254 -25.07 -1.65 17.58
CA VAL A 254 -23.92 -0.71 17.55
C VAL A 254 -24.13 0.46 18.51
N GLY A 255 -25.40 0.83 18.77
CA GLY A 255 -25.75 1.92 19.68
C GLY A 255 -25.50 3.32 19.10
N HIS A 256 -25.60 4.35 19.96
CA HIS A 256 -25.31 5.74 19.61
C HIS A 256 -23.80 5.97 19.64
N THR A 257 -23.18 6.03 18.46
CA THR A 257 -21.72 6.22 18.32
C THR A 257 -21.39 7.25 17.25
N THR A 258 -20.23 7.86 17.35
CA THR A 258 -19.67 8.71 16.28
C THR A 258 -18.98 7.89 15.19
N VAL A 259 -18.74 8.50 14.03
CA VAL A 259 -18.00 7.85 12.92
C VAL A 259 -16.61 7.38 13.39
N LYS A 260 -15.88 8.22 14.12
CA LYS A 260 -14.57 7.86 14.68
C LYS A 260 -14.66 6.63 15.58
N GLU A 261 -15.56 6.64 16.56
CA GLU A 261 -15.70 5.54 17.51
C GLU A 261 -16.08 4.23 16.82
N TYR A 262 -16.97 4.28 15.83
CA TYR A 262 -17.33 3.11 15.04
C TYR A 262 -16.13 2.56 14.26
N VAL A 263 -15.35 3.42 13.60
CA VAL A 263 -14.19 2.96 12.81
C VAL A 263 -13.06 2.42 13.71
N GLU A 264 -12.84 3.05 14.86
CA GLU A 264 -11.83 2.61 15.83
C GLU A 264 -12.22 1.29 16.52
N SER A 265 -13.50 1.11 16.86
CA SER A 265 -13.98 -0.10 17.56
C SER A 265 -14.16 -1.29 16.62
N ASN A 266 -14.78 -1.09 15.46
CA ASN A 266 -15.11 -2.18 14.53
C ASN A 266 -13.91 -2.61 13.68
N PHE A 267 -13.19 -1.64 13.11
CA PHE A 267 -12.07 -1.91 12.19
C PHE A 267 -10.69 -1.80 12.85
N GLY A 268 -10.60 -1.28 14.06
CA GLY A 268 -9.32 -1.16 14.78
C GLY A 268 -8.38 -0.10 14.21
N TYR A 269 -8.88 0.82 13.37
CA TYR A 269 -8.07 1.87 12.76
C TYR A 269 -8.06 3.10 13.64
N LYS A 270 -7.02 3.29 14.46
CA LYS A 270 -6.93 4.38 15.43
C LYS A 270 -6.12 5.56 14.94
N HIS A 271 -6.61 6.78 15.22
CA HIS A 271 -5.90 8.01 14.87
C HIS A 271 -4.54 8.14 15.58
N SER A 272 -4.44 7.67 16.84
CA SER A 272 -3.20 7.73 17.62
C SER A 272 -2.08 6.84 17.07
N GLU A 273 -2.40 5.85 16.24
CA GLU A 273 -1.45 4.85 15.73
C GLU A 273 -0.84 5.25 14.37
N ILE A 274 -1.17 6.43 13.83
CA ILE A 274 -0.70 6.93 12.51
C ILE A 274 0.83 6.80 12.35
N TRP A 275 1.60 7.34 13.30
CA TRP A 275 3.07 7.33 13.22
C TRP A 275 3.67 5.93 13.42
N SER A 276 3.07 5.12 14.28
CA SER A 276 3.46 3.73 14.47
C SER A 276 3.23 2.93 13.18
N ASN A 277 2.10 3.13 12.51
CA ASN A 277 1.74 2.47 11.26
C ASN A 277 2.73 2.84 10.13
N PHE A 278 3.16 4.11 10.03
CA PHE A 278 4.25 4.49 9.15
C PHE A 278 5.53 3.71 9.44
N GLY A 279 5.93 3.62 10.71
CA GLY A 279 7.10 2.86 11.14
C GLY A 279 7.04 1.40 10.70
N TYR A 280 5.90 0.73 10.90
CA TYR A 280 5.71 -0.65 10.46
C TYR A 280 5.83 -0.82 8.94
N ILE A 281 5.29 0.10 8.13
CA ILE A 281 5.42 0.05 6.66
C ILE A 281 6.90 0.08 6.25
N PHE A 282 7.71 0.96 6.85
CA PHE A 282 9.15 1.00 6.57
C PHE A 282 9.87 -0.29 6.99
N VAL A 283 9.47 -0.89 8.11
CA VAL A 283 10.01 -2.19 8.54
C VAL A 283 9.69 -3.28 7.52
N PHE A 284 8.44 -3.39 7.05
CA PHE A 284 8.08 -4.38 6.02
C PHE A 284 8.80 -4.15 4.69
N ILE A 285 8.93 -2.89 4.26
CA ILE A 285 9.72 -2.53 3.08
C ILE A 285 11.17 -3.02 3.24
N ALA A 286 11.80 -2.76 4.39
CA ALA A 286 13.16 -3.21 4.67
C ALA A 286 13.28 -4.74 4.68
N VAL A 287 12.31 -5.45 5.27
CA VAL A 287 12.25 -6.91 5.29
C VAL A 287 12.16 -7.47 3.87
N TYR A 288 11.24 -6.99 3.03
CA TYR A 288 11.11 -7.45 1.65
C TYR A 288 12.35 -7.17 0.80
N ARG A 289 12.96 -6.00 1.00
CA ARG A 289 14.23 -5.66 0.35
C ARG A 289 15.37 -6.58 0.81
N LEU A 290 15.46 -6.89 2.09
CA LEU A 290 16.46 -7.83 2.61
C LEU A 290 16.24 -9.25 2.05
N LEU A 291 15.00 -9.74 2.04
CA LEU A 291 14.66 -11.04 1.44
C LEU A 291 14.97 -11.08 -0.06
N ALA A 292 14.65 -10.02 -0.80
CA ALA A 292 14.98 -9.89 -2.22
C ALA A 292 16.49 -9.90 -2.46
N LEU A 293 17.29 -9.22 -1.62
CA LEU A 293 18.75 -9.22 -1.72
C LEU A 293 19.33 -10.62 -1.45
N LEU A 294 18.81 -11.31 -0.42
CA LEU A 294 19.22 -12.68 -0.10
C LEU A 294 18.87 -13.64 -1.25
N ALA A 295 17.66 -13.54 -1.81
CA ALA A 295 17.24 -14.33 -2.96
C ALA A 295 18.17 -14.07 -4.15
N LEU A 296 18.41 -12.81 -4.51
CA LEU A 296 19.30 -12.42 -5.61
C LEU A 296 20.76 -12.87 -5.41
N ARG A 297 21.21 -13.00 -4.15
CA ARG A 297 22.56 -13.46 -3.80
C ARG A 297 22.68 -14.98 -3.77
N PHE A 298 21.72 -15.72 -3.23
CA PHE A 298 21.88 -17.15 -2.98
C PHE A 298 21.13 -18.04 -3.97
N VAL A 299 20.06 -17.55 -4.60
CA VAL A 299 19.28 -18.30 -5.58
C VAL A 299 19.86 -18.09 -6.97
N ASN A 300 20.04 -19.18 -7.71
CA ASN A 300 20.41 -19.16 -9.11
C ASN A 300 19.67 -20.26 -9.87
N HIS A 301 18.72 -19.87 -10.70
CA HIS A 301 17.87 -20.80 -11.46
C HIS A 301 18.52 -21.33 -12.76
N GLN A 302 19.73 -20.88 -13.15
CA GLN A 302 20.47 -21.44 -14.29
C GLN A 302 21.25 -22.71 -13.96
N LYS A 303 21.53 -22.97 -12.67
CA LYS A 303 22.13 -24.22 -12.22
C LYS A 303 21.01 -25.21 -11.95
N ARG A 304 20.57 -25.90 -13.00
CA ARG A 304 19.76 -27.11 -12.88
C ARG A 304 20.69 -28.32 -12.86
#